data_AF-A0A5B9YGY0-F1
#
_entry.id   AF-A0A5B9YGY0-F1
#
_cell.length_a   1.000
_cell.length_b   1.000
_cell.length_c   1.000
_cell.angle_alpha   90.00
_cell.angle_beta   90.00
_cell.angle_gamma   90.00
#
_symmetry.space_group_name_H-M   'P 1'
#
loop_
_entity.id
_entity.type
_entity.pdbx_description
1 polymer ?
#
loop_
_entity_poly.entity_id
_entity_poly.type
_entity_poly.pdbx_seq_one_letter_code
_entity_poly.pdbx_strand_id
1 'polypeptide(L)'
;MGIAQQIDYFFKSTGQTVFIEAEAKESRMRNFIAEYNSRLSENLNIADEGIISLENDANKWGLELRCYFNDRNGFPGGVQITSNRAYRPEYSYRFNDVDVIWDLFNLGYRIGIN
;
A
#
# COMPACT_ATOMS: atom_id res chain seq x y z
N MET A 1 1.74 -20.33 -6.44
CA MET A 1 2.27 -19.15 -5.74
C MET A 1 1.29 -18.01 -5.98
N GLY A 2 0.68 -17.47 -4.93
CA GLY A 2 -0.27 -16.36 -5.04
C GLY A 2 0.41 -15.10 -5.56
N ILE A 3 -0.37 -14.15 -6.08
CA ILE A 3 0.15 -12.91 -6.67
C ILE A 3 1.05 -12.13 -5.69
N ALA A 4 0.63 -11.98 -4.44
CA ALA A 4 1.41 -11.30 -3.40
C ALA A 4 2.75 -11.98 -3.11
N GLN A 5 2.83 -13.31 -3.19
CA GLN A 5 4.08 -14.06 -3.00
C GLN A 5 5.05 -13.86 -4.17
N GLN A 6 4.54 -13.71 -5.39
CA GLN A 6 5.36 -13.38 -6.55
C GLN A 6 5.88 -11.94 -6.46
N ILE A 7 5.06 -11.01 -5.96
CA ILE A 7 5.44 -9.62 -5.71
C ILE A 7 6.52 -9.55 -4.60
N ASP A 8 6.31 -10.24 -3.48
CA ASP A 8 7.29 -10.36 -2.39
C ASP A 8 8.65 -10.87 -2.89
N TYR A 9 8.63 -11.95 -3.69
CA TYR A 9 9.83 -12.49 -4.31
C TYR A 9 10.52 -11.44 -5.20
N PHE A 10 9.76 -10.75 -6.05
CA PHE A 10 10.28 -9.71 -6.93
C PHE A 10 10.94 -8.56 -6.15
N PHE A 11 10.25 -8.05 -5.12
CA PHE A 11 10.75 -6.97 -4.27
C PHE A 11 12.06 -7.36 -3.58
N LYS A 12 12.12 -8.56 -2.99
CA LYS A 12 13.32 -9.06 -2.32
C LYS A 12 14.46 -9.37 -3.30
N SER A 13 14.17 -9.99 -4.45
CA SER A 13 15.20 -10.41 -5.40
C SER A 13 15.86 -9.25 -6.14
N THR A 14 15.16 -8.12 -6.26
CA THR A 14 15.68 -6.92 -6.95
C THR A 14 16.09 -5.81 -5.98
N GLY A 15 15.93 -6.01 -4.67
CA GLY A 15 16.29 -5.02 -3.66
C GLY A 15 15.50 -3.73 -3.75
N GLN A 16 14.20 -3.81 -4.10
CA GLN A 16 13.33 -2.63 -4.17
C GLN A 16 13.19 -1.99 -2.79
N THR A 17 13.11 -0.66 -2.76
CA THR A 17 12.49 0.02 -1.63
C THR A 17 10.99 0.10 -1.89
N VAL A 18 10.19 -0.19 -0.86
CA VAL A 18 8.73 -0.26 -1.00
C VAL A 18 8.07 0.69 -0.01
N PHE A 19 7.08 1.43 -0.47
CA PHE A 19 6.26 2.28 0.39
C PHE A 19 4.78 1.96 0.21
N ILE A 20 4.07 1.72 1.29
CA ILE A 20 2.63 1.43 1.25
C ILE A 20 1.87 2.54 1.96
N GLU A 21 0.83 3.05 1.33
CA GLU A 21 -0.08 4.04 1.91
C GLU A 21 -1.53 3.58 1.86
N ALA A 22 -2.32 4.17 2.76
CA ALA A 22 -3.76 4.09 2.80
C ALA A 22 -4.35 5.50 2.65
N GLU A 23 -5.29 5.67 1.71
CA GLU A 23 -6.04 6.92 1.51
C GLU A 23 -7.54 6.66 1.64
N ALA A 24 -8.19 7.37 2.56
CA ALA A 24 -9.64 7.30 2.73
C ALA A 24 -10.16 8.55 3.45
N LYS A 25 -11.49 8.70 3.50
CA LYS A 25 -12.15 9.63 4.43
C LYS A 25 -11.86 9.23 5.87
N GLU A 26 -11.79 10.20 6.77
CA GLU A 26 -11.45 9.98 8.18
C GLU A 26 -12.28 8.87 8.84
N SER A 27 -13.60 8.87 8.67
CA SER A 27 -14.48 7.83 9.23
C SER A 27 -14.08 6.41 8.78
N ARG A 28 -13.74 6.26 7.50
CA ARG A 28 -13.33 4.98 6.91
C ARG A 28 -11.89 4.63 7.26
N MET A 29 -11.02 5.64 7.37
CA MET A 29 -9.63 5.49 7.79
C MET A 29 -9.54 4.96 9.23
N ARG A 30 -10.37 5.47 10.14
CA ARG A 30 -10.45 4.97 11.52
C ARG A 30 -10.85 3.50 11.58
N ASN A 31 -11.81 3.08 10.76
CA ASN A 31 -12.19 1.66 10.66
C ASN A 31 -11.05 0.80 10.11
N PHE A 32 -10.37 1.27 9.05
CA PHE A 32 -9.21 0.58 8.49
C PHE A 32 -8.09 0.42 9.52
N ILE A 33 -7.74 1.48 10.25
CA ILE A 33 -6.69 1.46 11.29
C ILE A 33 -7.06 0.46 12.40
N ALA A 34 -8.32 0.44 12.85
CA ALA A 34 -8.76 -0.50 13.87
C ALA A 34 -8.63 -1.95 13.39
N GLU A 35 -9.03 -2.25 12.15
CA GLU A 35 -8.87 -3.57 11.54
C GLU A 35 -7.39 -3.95 11.37
N TYR A 36 -6.58 -3.04 10.85
CA TYR A 36 -5.15 -3.21 10.63
C TYR A 36 -4.43 -3.54 11.94
N ASN A 37 -4.63 -2.74 12.98
CA ASN A 37 -4.02 -2.95 14.29
C ASN A 37 -4.49 -4.25 14.93
N SER A 38 -5.79 -4.56 14.84
CA SER A 38 -6.33 -5.80 15.38
C SER A 38 -5.80 -7.04 14.68
N ARG A 39 -5.66 -7.01 13.35
CA ARG A 39 -5.27 -8.18 12.54
C ARG A 39 -3.76 -8.41 12.57
N LEU A 40 -2.98 -7.34 12.61
CA LEU A 40 -1.51 -7.40 12.49
C LEU A 40 -0.78 -7.20 13.83
N SER A 41 -1.52 -6.93 14.91
CA SER A 41 -0.96 -6.58 16.23
C SER A 41 -0.05 -5.35 16.18
N GLU A 42 -0.45 -4.36 15.39
CA GLU A 42 0.25 -3.09 15.19
C GLU A 42 -0.38 -1.95 16.01
N ASN A 43 0.28 -0.78 16.03
CA ASN A 43 -0.23 0.43 16.67
C ASN A 43 -0.20 1.64 15.72
N LEU A 44 -0.73 1.43 14.51
CA LEU A 44 -0.91 2.47 13.49
C LEU A 44 -1.90 3.53 13.97
N ASN A 45 -1.59 4.79 13.71
CA ASN A 45 -2.40 5.95 14.05
C ASN A 45 -2.68 6.81 12.82
N ILE A 46 -3.70 7.65 12.92
CA ILE A 46 -4.15 8.49 11.79
C ILE A 46 -3.12 9.54 11.35
N ALA A 47 -2.15 9.85 12.22
CA ALA A 47 -1.07 10.80 11.94
C ALA A 47 0.21 10.14 11.41
N ASP A 48 0.24 8.80 11.32
CA ASP A 48 1.44 8.07 10.92
C ASP A 48 1.70 8.22 9.42
N GLU A 49 2.98 8.10 9.06
CA GLU A 49 3.40 8.14 7.66
C GLU A 49 2.72 7.03 6.85
N GLY A 50 2.19 7.40 5.67
CA GLY A 50 1.43 6.47 4.84
C GLY A 50 -0.07 6.49 5.13
N ILE A 51 -0.55 7.27 6.10
CA ILE A 51 -1.98 7.56 6.24
C ILE A 51 -2.33 8.89 5.59
N ILE A 52 -3.22 8.85 4.60
CA ILE A 52 -3.82 10.03 3.97
C ILE A 52 -5.31 10.05 4.36
N SER A 53 -5.61 10.78 5.44
CA SER A 53 -6.99 11.00 5.90
C SER A 53 -7.57 12.24 5.25
N LEU A 54 -8.65 12.06 4.48
CA LEU A 54 -9.41 13.15 3.87
C LEU A 54 -10.60 13.55 4.75
N GLU A 55 -11.03 14.80 4.62
CA GLU A 55 -12.27 15.27 5.24
C GLU A 55 -13.48 14.44 4.76
N ASN A 56 -14.49 14.28 5.62
CA ASN A 56 -15.62 13.38 5.33
C ASN A 56 -16.51 13.86 4.16
N ASP A 57 -16.43 15.13 3.79
CA ASP A 57 -17.13 15.74 2.65
C ASP A 57 -16.32 15.66 1.33
N ALA A 58 -15.07 15.19 1.37
CA ALA A 58 -14.25 15.02 0.17
C ALA A 58 -14.95 14.12 -0.88
N ASN A 59 -14.68 14.35 -2.16
CA ASN A 59 -15.17 13.51 -3.25
C ASN A 59 -14.38 12.19 -3.35
N LYS A 60 -14.53 11.34 -2.34
CA LYS A 60 -13.86 10.03 -2.21
C LYS A 60 -14.86 9.00 -1.70
N TRP A 61 -14.88 7.84 -2.33
CA TRP A 61 -15.86 6.80 -2.03
C TRP A 61 -15.25 5.66 -1.20
N GLY A 62 -14.07 5.17 -1.58
CA GLY A 62 -13.43 3.98 -1.02
C GLY A 62 -12.19 4.23 -0.17
N LEU A 63 -11.74 3.17 0.51
CA LEU A 63 -10.34 3.03 0.93
C LEU A 63 -9.52 2.67 -0.32
N GLU A 64 -8.43 3.38 -0.53
CA GLU A 64 -7.41 2.98 -1.49
C GLU A 64 -6.14 2.61 -0.75
N LEU A 65 -5.60 1.44 -1.07
CA LEU A 65 -4.24 1.06 -0.70
C LEU A 65 -3.37 1.23 -1.94
N ARG A 66 -2.23 1.90 -1.80
CA ARG A 66 -1.26 2.09 -2.89
C ARG A 66 0.11 1.63 -2.45
N CYS A 67 0.77 0.85 -3.29
CA CYS A 67 2.11 0.35 -3.06
C CYS A 67 3.05 0.94 -4.12
N TYR A 68 4.08 1.64 -3.67
CA TYR A 68 5.07 2.34 -4.50
C TYR A 68 6.39 1.57 -4.50
N PHE A 69 7.07 1.57 -5.64
CA PHE A 69 8.34 0.84 -5.87
C PHE A 69 9.15 1.46 -7.04
N ASN A 70 10.41 1.05 -7.22
CA ASN A 70 11.36 1.74 -8.10
C ASN A 70 11.43 1.18 -9.53
N ASP A 71 11.35 -0.14 -9.73
CA ASP A 71 11.44 -0.77 -11.05
C ASP A 71 10.31 -1.79 -11.29
N ARG A 72 9.76 -1.80 -12.50
CA ARG A 72 8.72 -2.74 -12.95
C ARG A 72 9.25 -3.87 -13.84
N ASN A 73 10.53 -3.84 -14.22
CA ASN A 73 11.10 -4.85 -15.10
C ASN A 73 11.10 -6.22 -14.41
N GLY A 74 10.26 -7.14 -14.89
CA GLY A 74 10.08 -8.46 -14.26
C GLY A 74 9.04 -8.49 -13.14
N PHE A 75 8.26 -7.42 -12.95
CA PHE A 75 7.13 -7.42 -12.03
C PHE A 75 6.07 -8.46 -12.48
N PRO A 76 5.50 -9.25 -11.56
CA PRO A 76 4.55 -10.30 -11.92
C PRO A 76 3.26 -9.74 -12.52
N GLY A 77 2.75 -10.39 -13.56
CA GLY A 77 1.46 -10.03 -14.15
C GLY A 77 0.30 -10.32 -13.19
N GLY A 78 -0.85 -9.68 -13.43
CA GLY A 78 -2.06 -9.83 -12.60
C GLY A 78 -2.37 -8.64 -11.70
N VAL A 79 -1.50 -7.63 -11.68
CA VAL A 79 -1.75 -6.34 -11.02
C VAL A 79 -1.45 -5.20 -11.99
N GLN A 80 -2.32 -4.19 -12.03
CA GLN A 80 -2.13 -3.05 -12.91
C GLN A 80 -1.11 -2.06 -12.30
N ILE A 81 0.05 -1.96 -12.95
CA ILE A 81 1.09 -1.00 -12.60
C ILE A 81 0.83 0.34 -13.30
N THR A 82 0.97 1.42 -12.55
CA THR A 82 0.91 2.80 -13.03
C THR A 82 2.24 3.50 -12.81
N SER A 83 2.71 4.28 -13.78
CA SER A 83 3.86 5.16 -13.57
C SER A 83 3.52 6.26 -12.57
N ASN A 84 4.43 6.52 -11.66
CA ASN A 84 4.34 7.58 -10.67
C ASN A 84 5.28 8.73 -11.06
N ARG A 85 4.82 9.97 -10.99
CA ARG A 85 5.56 11.14 -11.51
C ARG A 85 5.51 12.39 -10.63
N ALA A 86 4.66 12.43 -9.61
CA ALA A 86 4.38 13.66 -8.88
C ALA A 86 4.52 13.48 -7.36
N TYR A 87 3.79 12.52 -6.80
CA TYR A 87 3.80 12.24 -5.36
C TYR A 87 4.85 11.17 -5.04
N ARG A 88 5.70 11.33 -4.03
CA ARG A 88 6.82 10.42 -3.71
C ARG A 88 7.68 10.07 -4.94
N PRO A 89 8.34 11.07 -5.56
CA PRO A 89 9.08 10.91 -6.80
C PRO A 89 10.26 9.93 -6.72
N GLU A 90 10.71 9.56 -5.52
CA GLU A 90 11.69 8.50 -5.28
C GLU A 90 11.21 7.11 -5.75
N TYR A 91 9.89 6.92 -5.89
CA TYR A 91 9.29 5.71 -6.46
C TYR A 91 8.74 5.99 -7.86
N SER A 92 9.21 5.25 -8.86
CA SER A 92 8.82 5.47 -10.27
C SER A 92 7.52 4.78 -10.65
N TYR A 93 7.06 3.82 -9.84
CA TYR A 93 5.88 3.01 -10.13
C TYR A 93 5.02 2.82 -8.89
N ARG A 94 3.74 2.57 -9.12
CA ARG A 94 2.81 2.12 -8.08
C ARG A 94 1.81 1.12 -8.63
N PHE A 95 1.20 0.36 -7.75
CA PHE A 95 -0.07 -0.30 -8.02
C PHE A 95 -1.05 -0.04 -6.88
N ASN A 96 -2.34 -0.13 -7.20
CA ASN A 96 -3.43 0.11 -6.27
C ASN A 96 -4.35 -1.10 -6.31
N ASP A 97 -4.27 -1.96 -5.28
CA ASP A 97 -5.10 -3.14 -5.18
C ASP A 97 -5.24 -3.52 -3.70
N VAL A 98 -6.44 -3.36 -3.15
CA VAL A 98 -6.69 -3.53 -1.71
C VAL A 98 -6.46 -4.98 -1.29
N ASP A 99 -6.90 -5.94 -2.09
CA ASP A 99 -6.82 -7.37 -1.74
C ASP A 99 -5.36 -7.84 -1.80
N VAL A 100 -4.63 -7.46 -2.85
CA VAL A 100 -3.20 -7.81 -2.99
C VAL A 100 -2.36 -7.17 -1.88
N ILE A 101 -2.64 -5.92 -1.50
CA ILE A 101 -1.88 -5.25 -0.44
C ILE A 101 -2.19 -5.84 0.93
N TRP A 102 -3.43 -6.25 1.20
CA TRP A 102 -3.75 -7.03 2.40
C TRP A 102 -3.00 -8.37 2.45
N ASP A 103 -2.85 -9.03 1.31
CA ASP A 103 -2.03 -10.23 1.22
C ASP A 103 -0.55 -9.95 1.48
N LEU A 104 -0.01 -8.82 1.00
CA LEU A 104 1.34 -8.38 1.34
C LEU A 104 1.50 -8.12 2.84
N PHE A 105 0.49 -7.56 3.52
CA PHE A 105 0.55 -7.40 4.98
C PHE A 105 0.68 -8.74 5.72
N ASN A 106 0.03 -9.80 5.21
CA ASN A 106 0.20 -11.16 5.75
C ASN A 106 1.60 -11.73 5.50
N LEU A 107 2.35 -11.19 4.53
CA LEU A 107 3.74 -11.54 4.23
C LEU A 107 4.76 -10.70 5.01
N GLY A 108 4.30 -9.78 5.86
CA GLY A 108 5.14 -8.97 6.75
C GLY A 108 5.30 -7.51 6.34
N TYR A 109 4.73 -7.08 5.21
CA TYR A 109 4.73 -5.67 4.83
C TYR A 109 3.82 -4.84 5.74
N ARG A 110 4.07 -3.53 5.84
CA ARG A 110 3.35 -2.59 6.69
C ARG A 110 3.09 -1.28 5.96
N ILE A 111 2.13 -0.49 6.46
CA ILE A 111 1.97 0.91 6.07
C ILE A 111 3.28 1.66 6.38
N GLY A 112 3.71 2.52 5.45
CA GLY A 112 4.99 3.22 5.51
C GLY A 112 6.07 2.53 4.67
N ILE A 113 7.33 2.78 5.02
CA ILE A 113 8.52 2.24 4.35
C ILE A 113 8.72 0.78 4.75
N ASN A 114 9.08 -0.06 3.78
CA ASN A 114 9.40 -1.49 3.92
C ASN A 114 10.76 -1.81 3.31
#